data_AF-A0A939JRL8-F1
#
_entry.id   AF-A0A939JRL8-F1
#
_cell.length_a   1.000
_cell.length_b   1.000
_cell.length_c   1.000
_cell.angle_alpha   90.00
_cell.angle_beta   90.00
_cell.angle_gamma   90.00
#
_symmetry.space_group_name_H-M   'P 1'
#
loop_
_entity.id
_entity.type
_entity.pdbx_description
1 polymer ?
#
loop_
_entity_poly.entity_id
_entity_poly.type
_entity_poly.pdbx_seq_one_letter_code
_entity_poly.pdbx_strand_id
1 'polypeptide(L)'
;MARNADGRLEIFGTNSAGNIYHRWQTAIGGPWSAWEQFDGALSQVAAETNADGRIELFGVNGGGYPYHRWQTRIGGPWSGWEQFDGLLRP
;
A
#
# COMPACT_ATOMS: atom_id res chain seq x y z
N MET A 1 1.41 -7.34 -2.00
CA MET A 1 0.55 -7.18 -3.20
C MET A 1 -0.88 -7.40 -2.78
N ALA A 2 -1.84 -6.80 -3.46
CA ALA A 2 -3.27 -7.00 -3.21
C ALA A 2 -4.03 -7.13 -4.53
N ARG A 3 -5.29 -7.58 -4.46
CA ARG A 3 -6.18 -7.66 -5.62
C ARG A 3 -7.20 -6.53 -5.53
N ASN A 4 -7.25 -5.69 -6.56
CA ASN A 4 -8.34 -4.71 -6.68
C ASN A 4 -9.67 -5.44 -6.83
N ALA A 5 -10.78 -4.82 -6.40
CA ALA A 5 -12.11 -5.44 -6.47
C ALA A 5 -12.54 -5.83 -7.90
N ASP A 6 -11.95 -5.20 -8.93
CA ASP A 6 -12.17 -5.54 -10.33
C ASP A 6 -11.31 -6.71 -10.85
N GLY A 7 -10.55 -7.38 -9.96
CA GLY A 7 -9.75 -8.55 -10.25
C GLY A 7 -8.30 -8.28 -10.67
N ARG A 8 -7.93 -7.02 -10.95
CA ARG A 8 -6.56 -6.63 -11.32
C ARG A 8 -5.62 -6.71 -10.12
N LEU A 9 -4.36 -7.07 -10.37
CA LEU A 9 -3.34 -7.08 -9.32
C LEU A 9 -2.70 -5.70 -9.13
N GLU A 10 -2.32 -5.41 -7.89
CA GLU A 10 -1.54 -4.25 -7.52
C GLU A 10 -0.40 -4.64 -6.59
N ILE A 11 0.80 -4.13 -6.88
CA ILE A 11 2.00 -4.39 -6.08
C ILE A 11 2.44 -3.11 -5.39
N PHE A 12 3.00 -3.30 -4.21
CA PHE A 12 3.46 -2.24 -3.32
C PHE A 12 4.87 -2.60 -2.87
N GLY A 13 5.71 -1.61 -2.65
CA GLY A 13 7.07 -1.83 -2.18
C GLY A 13 7.73 -0.55 -1.70
N THR A 14 8.87 -0.72 -1.05
CA THR A 14 9.72 0.37 -0.57
C THR A 14 11.11 0.24 -1.21
N ASN A 15 11.81 1.37 -1.36
CA ASN A 15 13.23 1.36 -1.71
C ASN A 15 14.12 1.58 -0.46
N SER A 16 15.44 1.56 -0.63
CA SER A 16 16.39 1.76 0.47
C SER A 16 16.36 3.16 1.10
N ALA A 17 15.78 4.15 0.41
CA ALA A 17 15.55 5.50 0.94
C ALA A 17 14.22 5.61 1.71
N GLY A 18 13.46 4.50 1.83
CA GLY A 18 12.17 4.46 2.49
C GLY A 18 11.01 5.00 1.65
N ASN A 19 11.23 5.33 0.37
CA ASN A 19 10.16 5.79 -0.50
C ASN A 19 9.20 4.64 -0.82
N ILE A 20 7.91 4.90 -0.77
CA ILE A 20 6.86 3.91 -0.95
C ILE A 20 6.30 4.03 -2.36
N TYR A 21 6.26 2.92 -3.10
CA TYR A 21 5.75 2.88 -4.47
C TYR A 21 4.66 1.84 -4.63
N HIS A 22 3.81 2.08 -5.61
CA HIS A 22 2.84 1.11 -6.09
C HIS A 22 2.74 1.13 -7.61
N ARG A 23 2.25 0.02 -8.18
CA ARG A 23 1.83 -0.07 -9.58
C ARG A 23 0.82 -1.19 -9.73
N TRP A 24 -0.03 -1.08 -10.74
CA TRP A 24 -1.16 -1.99 -10.95
C TRP A 24 -1.22 -2.49 -12.38
N GLN A 25 -1.88 -3.63 -12.58
CA GLN A 25 -2.24 -4.07 -13.94
C GLN A 25 -3.28 -3.12 -14.54
N THR A 26 -3.11 -2.73 -15.82
CA THR A 26 -4.09 -1.89 -16.53
C THR A 26 -5.27 -2.69 -17.10
N ALA A 27 -5.10 -4.01 -17.21
CA ALA A 27 -6.15 -4.99 -17.53
C ALA A 27 -5.86 -6.30 -16.79
N ILE A 28 -6.86 -7.16 -16.55
CA ILE A 28 -6.66 -8.44 -15.85
C ILE A 28 -5.63 -9.30 -16.60
N GLY A 29 -4.52 -9.63 -15.94
CA GLY A 29 -3.42 -10.40 -16.58
C GLY A 29 -2.64 -9.62 -17.64
N GLY A 30 -2.88 -8.32 -17.78
CA GLY A 30 -2.34 -7.48 -18.85
C GLY A 30 -1.09 -6.68 -18.47
N PRO A 31 -0.80 -5.61 -19.24
CA PRO A 31 0.29 -4.67 -18.96
C PRO A 31 0.14 -4.02 -17.58
N TRP A 32 1.23 -3.43 -17.11
CA TRP A 32 1.29 -2.73 -15.83
C TRP A 32 1.46 -1.23 -16.03
N SER A 33 0.92 -0.43 -15.11
CA SER A 33 1.17 1.01 -15.04
C SER A 33 2.66 1.32 -14.77
N ALA A 34 3.02 2.60 -14.91
CA ALA A 34 4.26 3.12 -14.35
C ALA A 34 4.22 3.01 -12.81
N TRP A 35 5.39 3.07 -12.18
CA TRP A 35 5.46 3.20 -10.72
C TRP A 35 4.98 4.59 -10.32
N GLU A 36 4.07 4.62 -9.36
CA GLU A 36 3.64 5.85 -8.69
C GLU A 36 4.11 5.83 -7.24
N GLN A 37 4.42 7.02 -6.73
CA GLN A 37 4.98 7.20 -5.40
C GLN A 37 3.91 7.71 -4.44
N PHE A 38 3.84 7.08 -3.28
CA PHE A 38 3.11 7.60 -2.13
C PHE A 38 4.00 8.53 -1.30
N ASP A 39 3.37 9.48 -0.61
CA ASP A 39 3.98 10.26 0.46
C ASP A 39 4.44 9.38 1.64
N GLY A 40 5.23 9.96 2.54
CA GLY A 40 5.75 9.27 3.74
C GLY A 40 7.03 8.46 3.51
N ALA A 41 7.46 7.77 4.56
CA ALA A 41 8.65 6.92 4.54
C ALA A 41 8.46 5.66 5.38
N LEU A 42 8.53 4.49 4.73
CA LEU A 42 8.41 3.17 5.37
C LEU A 42 9.57 2.28 4.94
N SER A 43 10.02 1.40 5.83
CA SER A 43 11.07 0.42 5.51
C SER A 43 10.49 -0.84 4.89
N GLN A 44 9.25 -1.21 5.23
CA GLN A 44 8.58 -2.43 4.79
C GLN A 44 7.08 -2.18 4.68
N VAL A 45 6.41 -2.86 3.74
CA VAL A 45 4.97 -2.76 3.53
C VAL A 45 4.31 -4.12 3.25
N ALA A 46 3.06 -4.25 3.67
CA ALA A 46 2.16 -5.35 3.34
C ALA A 46 0.78 -4.77 3.00
N ALA A 47 0.07 -5.38 2.06
CA ALA A 47 -1.24 -4.90 1.62
C ALA A 47 -2.23 -6.05 1.63
N GLU A 48 -3.49 -5.76 1.91
CA GLU A 48 -4.59 -6.72 1.81
C GLU A 48 -5.87 -6.06 1.29
N THR A 49 -6.77 -6.86 0.73
CA THR A 49 -8.09 -6.40 0.30
C THR A 49 -9.09 -6.66 1.41
N ASN A 50 -9.65 -5.60 1.97
CA ASN A 50 -10.70 -5.68 2.99
C ASN A 50 -11.95 -6.38 2.43
N ALA A 51 -12.79 -6.89 3.32
CA ALA A 51 -14.01 -7.62 2.95
C ALA A 51 -14.99 -6.77 2.10
N ASP A 52 -14.89 -5.45 2.16
CA ASP A 52 -15.67 -4.51 1.35
C ASP A 52 -15.04 -4.19 -0.02
N GLY A 53 -13.91 -4.83 -0.37
CA GLY A 53 -13.22 -4.68 -1.65
C GLY A 53 -12.24 -3.51 -1.72
N ARG A 54 -12.08 -2.72 -0.65
CA ARG A 54 -11.05 -1.66 -0.59
C ARG A 54 -9.71 -2.27 -0.23
N ILE A 55 -8.62 -1.78 -0.81
CA ILE A 55 -7.27 -2.17 -0.39
C ILE A 55 -6.85 -1.33 0.81
N GLU A 56 -6.20 -1.98 1.78
CA GLU A 56 -5.50 -1.35 2.89
C GLU A 56 -4.02 -1.73 2.84
N LEU A 57 -3.16 -0.73 3.02
CA LEU A 57 -1.71 -0.83 2.99
C LEU A 57 -1.17 -0.54 4.39
N PHE A 58 -0.40 -1.48 4.91
CA PHE A 58 0.25 -1.44 6.20
C PHE A 58 1.76 -1.33 6.02
N GLY A 59 2.45 -0.77 6.99
CA GLY A 59 3.91 -0.84 7.02
C GLY A 59 4.51 -0.31 8.30
N VAL A 60 5.82 -0.37 8.37
CA VAL A 60 6.61 0.09 9.53
C VAL A 60 7.68 1.03 9.03
N ASN A 61 7.89 2.15 9.73
CA ASN A 61 8.96 3.08 9.39
C ASN A 61 10.32 2.63 9.97
N GLY A 62 11.41 3.32 9.59
CA GLY A 62 12.75 2.99 10.10
C GLY A 62 12.92 3.14 11.61
N GLY A 63 11.97 3.77 12.30
CA GLY A 63 11.92 3.88 13.75
C GLY A 63 11.14 2.75 14.43
N GLY A 64 10.52 1.82 13.70
CA GLY A 64 9.70 0.74 14.26
C GLY A 64 8.23 1.11 14.51
N TYR A 65 7.79 2.30 14.08
CA TYR A 65 6.39 2.71 14.26
C TYR A 65 5.51 2.14 13.15
N PRO A 66 4.40 1.44 13.50
CA PRO A 66 3.45 0.91 12.54
C PRO A 66 2.48 1.98 11.99
N TYR A 67 2.22 1.94 10.70
CA TYR A 67 1.29 2.83 9.99
C TYR A 67 0.38 2.05 9.04
N HIS A 68 -0.77 2.65 8.70
CA HIS A 68 -1.62 2.22 7.59
C HIS A 68 -2.19 3.38 6.78
N ARG A 69 -2.62 3.07 5.55
CA ARG A 69 -3.50 3.90 4.72
C ARG A 69 -4.43 3.01 3.91
N TRP A 70 -5.57 3.51 3.48
CA TRP A 70 -6.58 2.72 2.79
C TRP A 70 -7.17 3.45 1.59
N GLN A 71 -7.72 2.69 0.65
CA GLN A 71 -8.63 3.26 -0.35
C GLN A 71 -9.88 3.77 0.35
N THR A 72 -10.26 5.03 0.09
CA THR A 72 -11.46 5.68 0.69
C THR A 72 -12.77 5.17 0.10
N ARG A 73 -12.70 4.58 -1.10
CA ARG A 73 -13.76 3.80 -1.76
C ARG A 73 -13.10 2.78 -2.68
N ILE A 74 -13.83 1.73 -3.07
CA ILE A 74 -13.31 0.67 -3.96
C ILE A 74 -12.68 1.27 -5.22
N GLY A 75 -11.39 0.98 -5.47
CA GLY A 75 -10.66 1.49 -6.64
C GLY A 75 -10.53 3.02 -6.70
N GLY A 76 -10.73 3.70 -5.58
CA GLY A 76 -10.74 5.15 -5.47
C GLY A 76 -9.44 5.73 -4.88
N PRO A 77 -9.47 7.02 -4.46
CA PRO A 77 -8.31 7.67 -3.88
C PRO A 77 -7.95 7.07 -2.51
N TRP A 78 -6.69 7.24 -2.14
CA TRP A 78 -6.15 6.77 -0.87
C TRP A 78 -6.28 7.82 0.23
N SER A 79 -6.44 7.38 1.48
CA SER A 79 -6.33 8.21 2.69
C SER A 79 -4.90 8.72 2.88
N GLY A 80 -4.68 9.64 3.82
CA GLY A 80 -3.36 9.88 4.39
C GLY A 80 -2.86 8.67 5.21
N TRP A 81 -1.58 8.68 5.57
CA TRP A 81 -1.04 7.72 6.53
C TRP A 81 -1.52 8.03 7.95
N GLU A 82 -1.99 6.99 8.63
CA GLU A 82 -2.29 7.03 10.06
C GLU A 82 -1.39 6.07 10.82
N GLN A 83 -0.99 6.48 12.02
CA GLN A 83 -0.12 5.71 12.89
C GLN A 83 -0.96 4.81 13.80
N PHE A 84 -0.60 3.54 13.91
CA PHE A 84 -1.06 2.71 15.02
C PHE A 84 -0.28 3.04 16.29
N ASP A 85 -0.91 2.83 17.44
CA ASP A 85 -0.21 2.92 18.70
C ASP A 85 0.93 1.88 18.80
N GLY A 86 1.86 2.16 19.71
CA GLY A 86 2.98 1.27 20.00
C GLY A 86 4.23 1.47 19.13
N LEU A 87 5.21 0.63 19.40
CA LEU A 87 6.54 0.62 18.81
C LEU A 87 6.96 -0.84 18.63
N LEU A 88 7.09 -1.28 17.38
CA LEU A 88 7.52 -2.64 17.07
C LEU A 88 9.03 -2.73 17.25
N ARG A 89 9.45 -3.58 18.19
CA ARG A 89 10.86 -3.90 18.43
C ARG A 89 11.21 -5.20 17.70
N PRO A 90 12.49 -5.38 17.32
CA PRO A 90 12.99 -6.65 16.81
C PRO A 90 12.71 -7.82 17.77
#